data_AF-J3N7J3-F1
#
_entry.id   AF-J3N7J3-F1
#
_cell.length_a   1.000
_cell.length_b   1.000
_cell.length_c   1.000
_cell.angle_alpha   90.00
_cell.angle_beta   90.00
_cell.angle_gamma   90.00
#
_symmetry.space_group_name_H-M   'P 1'
#
loop_
_entity.id
_entity.type
_entity.pdbx_description
1 polymer ?
#
loop_
_entity_poly.entity_id
_entity_poly.type
_entity_poly.pdbx_seq_one_letter_code
_entity_poly.pdbx_strand_id
1 'polypeptide(L)'
;MDVNCGNYTQVHAVGAVQQGKLTEKDIDRALINLFAVRVRLGHFDGDPRSYGLYGRLGGADVCSPAHRSLAVEAAQAGIVLLKNDAGALPLHLSSVASVAAIGPNADNLGALHGNYFGPPCETTTPLQGIRGYVGGRATFLAGCDSPAYSKFSYHLLTSSGDISMSSNTTPLAGITDSPTGTGDDGVSYLVKEIGVETCSQLIFPAVVEVQNHGTMDRKHSVLMYLRWPTSSGGRPATQLTGFQSQHLRAGEKAKLKFEVSPCEQLSWVREDGEKVIERGSHFLVVGDDEWEVSFGI
;
A
#
# COMPACT_ATOMS: atom_id res chain seq x y z
N MET A 1 -14.23 8.35 -23.26
CA MET A 1 -13.36 7.19 -23.48
C MET A 1 -12.52 7.52 -24.69
N ASP A 2 -11.19 7.46 -24.55
CA ASP A 2 -10.28 8.02 -25.56
C ASP A 2 -9.42 6.93 -26.21
N VAL A 3 -9.39 5.73 -25.62
CA VAL A 3 -8.83 4.49 -26.17
C VAL A 3 -9.82 3.34 -25.86
N ASN A 4 -9.99 2.40 -26.79
CA ASN A 4 -10.79 1.20 -26.61
C ASN A 4 -9.90 -0.04 -26.65
N CYS A 5 -9.81 -0.79 -25.56
CA CYS A 5 -9.08 -2.06 -25.50
C CYS A 5 -9.95 -3.19 -26.09
N GLY A 6 -10.19 -3.12 -27.40
CA GLY A 6 -11.08 -4.00 -28.14
C GLY A 6 -11.37 -3.44 -29.53
N ASN A 7 -12.40 -3.98 -30.19
CA ASN A 7 -12.84 -3.52 -31.52
C ASN A 7 -14.17 -2.75 -31.50
N TYR A 8 -14.82 -2.58 -30.35
CA TYR A 8 -16.20 -2.07 -30.27
C TYR A 8 -16.33 -0.67 -30.88
N THR A 9 -15.41 0.24 -30.55
CA THR A 9 -15.40 1.59 -31.12
C THR A 9 -15.08 1.57 -32.62
N GLN A 10 -14.17 0.68 -33.07
CA GLN A 10 -13.83 0.52 -34.49
C GLN A 10 -15.03 0.02 -35.32
N VAL A 11 -15.84 -0.88 -34.77
CA VAL A 11 -17.01 -1.46 -35.45
C VAL A 11 -18.22 -0.52 -35.43
N HIS A 12 -18.44 0.23 -34.34
CA HIS A 12 -19.71 0.94 -34.13
C HIS A 12 -19.64 2.48 -34.21
N ALA A 13 -18.47 3.12 -34.12
CA ALA A 13 -18.40 4.60 -34.05
C ALA A 13 -18.97 5.30 -35.29
N VAL A 14 -18.70 4.79 -36.50
CA VAL A 14 -19.24 5.38 -37.75
C VAL A 14 -20.78 5.35 -37.76
N GLY A 15 -21.38 4.23 -37.34
CA GLY A 15 -22.83 4.11 -37.20
C GLY A 15 -23.40 5.01 -36.09
N ALA A 16 -22.65 5.25 -35.01
CA ALA A 16 -23.05 6.19 -33.96
C ALA A 16 -23.03 7.64 -34.45
N VAL A 17 -22.03 8.05 -35.24
CA VAL A 17 -21.97 9.38 -35.87
C VAL A 17 -23.12 9.57 -36.86
N GLN A 18 -23.36 8.59 -37.73
CA GLN A 18 -24.50 8.62 -38.68
C GLN A 18 -25.87 8.70 -37.99
N GLN A 19 -25.98 8.23 -36.74
CA GLN A 19 -27.19 8.28 -35.93
C GLN A 19 -27.25 9.51 -34.99
N GLY A 20 -26.28 10.43 -35.06
CA GLY A 20 -26.19 11.60 -34.17
C GLY A 20 -25.91 11.27 -32.70
N LYS A 21 -25.50 10.02 -32.40
CA LYS A 21 -25.19 9.52 -31.04
C LYS A 21 -23.75 9.79 -30.59
N LEU A 22 -22.91 10.26 -31.51
CA LEU A 22 -21.53 10.67 -31.31
C LEU A 22 -21.26 11.84 -32.25
N THR A 23 -20.60 12.90 -31.77
CA THR A 23 -20.22 14.03 -32.64
C THR A 23 -18.76 13.91 -33.10
N GLU A 24 -18.42 14.56 -34.20
CA GLU A 24 -17.03 14.67 -34.68
C GLU A 24 -16.12 15.30 -33.59
N LYS A 25 -16.64 16.31 -32.87
CA LYS A 25 -15.97 16.93 -31.71
C LYS A 25 -15.63 15.94 -30.58
N ASP A 26 -16.42 14.89 -30.37
CA ASP A 26 -16.13 13.86 -29.36
C ASP A 26 -14.95 12.98 -29.78
N ILE A 27 -14.82 12.75 -31.09
CA ILE A 27 -13.71 12.03 -31.73
C ILE A 27 -12.45 12.89 -31.71
N ASP A 28 -12.53 14.16 -32.12
CA ASP A 28 -11.42 15.12 -32.07
C ASP A 28 -10.83 15.23 -30.66
N ARG A 29 -11.69 15.36 -29.65
CA ARG A 29 -11.27 15.40 -28.24
C ARG A 29 -10.50 14.14 -27.84
N ALA A 30 -10.95 12.96 -28.27
CA ALA A 30 -10.24 11.69 -28.02
C ALA A 30 -8.90 11.61 -28.77
N LEU A 31 -8.86 12.03 -30.04
CA LEU A 31 -7.65 12.06 -30.86
C LEU A 31 -6.61 13.04 -30.30
N ILE A 32 -7.03 14.26 -29.94
CA ILE A 32 -6.16 15.28 -29.32
C ILE A 32 -5.53 14.73 -28.03
N ASN A 33 -6.32 14.10 -27.16
CA ASN A 33 -5.81 13.50 -25.93
C ASN A 33 -4.80 12.37 -26.21
N LEU A 34 -5.12 11.45 -27.13
CA LEU A 34 -4.25 10.32 -27.49
C LEU A 34 -2.93 10.77 -28.14
N PHE A 35 -2.99 11.73 -29.08
CA PHE A 35 -1.80 12.24 -29.76
C PHE A 35 -0.97 13.15 -28.86
N ALA A 36 -1.58 13.94 -27.96
CA ALA A 36 -0.84 14.73 -26.96
C ALA A 36 0.00 13.84 -26.03
N VAL A 37 -0.50 12.67 -25.63
CA VAL A 37 0.28 11.68 -24.87
C VAL A 37 1.42 11.12 -25.71
N ARG A 38 1.19 10.75 -26.99
CA ARG A 38 2.24 10.25 -27.88
C ARG A 38 3.36 11.27 -28.15
N VAL A 39 3.01 12.56 -28.32
CA VAL A 39 3.97 13.67 -28.45
C VAL A 39 4.78 13.84 -27.16
N ARG A 40 4.13 13.84 -25.98
CA ARG A 40 4.84 13.89 -24.67
C ARG A 40 5.78 12.70 -24.43
N LEU A 41 5.50 11.56 -25.06
CA LEU A 41 6.33 10.35 -25.04
C LEU A 41 7.33 10.29 -26.21
N GLY A 42 7.56 11.39 -26.93
CA GLY A 42 8.59 11.51 -27.98
C GLY A 42 8.43 10.58 -29.19
N HIS A 43 7.20 10.10 -29.47
CA HIS A 43 6.93 9.16 -30.57
C HIS A 43 7.16 9.75 -31.96
N PHE A 44 7.31 11.07 -32.07
CA PHE A 44 7.47 11.80 -33.33
C PHE A 44 8.85 12.46 -33.47
N ASP A 45 9.73 12.26 -32.48
CA ASP A 45 10.99 13.01 -32.34
C ASP A 45 12.17 12.37 -33.12
N GLY A 46 11.95 11.20 -33.72
CA GLY A 46 12.93 10.47 -34.54
C GLY A 46 13.31 9.09 -33.97
N ASP A 47 14.62 8.81 -33.91
CA ASP A 47 15.15 7.57 -33.31
C ASP A 47 15.39 7.78 -31.80
N PRO A 48 14.65 7.09 -30.91
CA PRO A 48 14.73 7.30 -29.46
C PRO A 48 16.12 7.01 -28.87
N ARG A 49 17.00 6.27 -29.55
CA ARG A 49 18.39 6.04 -29.12
C ARG A 49 19.26 7.31 -29.13
N SER A 50 18.81 8.33 -29.86
CA SER A 50 19.55 9.58 -30.12
C SER A 50 19.32 10.65 -29.05
N TYR A 51 18.17 10.63 -28.37
CA TYR A 51 17.75 11.68 -27.41
C TYR A 51 17.03 11.14 -26.16
N GLY A 52 16.51 9.91 -26.18
CA GLY A 52 15.77 9.33 -25.07
C GLY A 52 16.69 8.76 -23.98
N LEU A 53 16.50 9.21 -22.72
CA LEU A 53 17.22 8.71 -21.53
C LEU A 53 17.22 7.18 -21.42
N TYR A 54 16.13 6.54 -21.83
CA TYR A 54 15.94 5.08 -21.79
C TYR A 54 16.08 4.42 -23.17
N GLY A 55 16.27 5.19 -24.25
CA GLY A 55 16.18 4.69 -25.62
C GLY A 55 17.29 3.70 -26.00
N ARG A 56 18.35 3.60 -25.20
CA ARG A 56 19.47 2.66 -25.40
C ARG A 56 19.34 1.36 -24.61
N LEU A 57 18.33 1.23 -23.74
CA LEU A 57 18.07 -0.01 -22.99
C LEU A 57 17.61 -1.12 -23.95
N GLY A 58 18.05 -2.35 -23.69
CA GLY A 58 17.71 -3.51 -24.49
C GLY A 58 17.86 -4.83 -23.73
N GLY A 59 18.01 -5.93 -24.47
CA GLY A 59 18.05 -7.28 -23.90
C GLY A 59 19.21 -7.57 -22.92
N ALA A 60 20.24 -6.73 -22.89
CA ALA A 60 21.36 -6.84 -21.94
C ALA A 60 21.05 -6.21 -20.57
N ASP A 61 20.12 -5.26 -20.52
CA ASP A 61 19.66 -4.60 -19.28
C ASP A 61 18.58 -5.46 -18.59
N VAL A 62 17.79 -6.19 -19.39
CA VAL A 62 16.89 -7.24 -18.91
C VAL A 62 17.73 -8.31 -18.16
N CYS A 63 17.23 -8.77 -17.01
CA CYS A 63 17.92 -9.78 -16.17
C CYS A 63 19.31 -9.39 -15.64
N SER A 64 19.65 -8.10 -15.61
CA SER A 64 20.90 -7.60 -15.00
C SER A 64 21.06 -8.03 -13.54
N PRO A 65 22.30 -8.10 -13.00
CA PRO A 65 22.52 -8.45 -11.59
C PRO A 65 21.76 -7.55 -10.61
N ALA A 66 21.62 -6.26 -10.92
CA ALA A 66 20.83 -5.32 -10.11
C ALA A 66 19.33 -5.69 -10.08
N HIS A 67 18.75 -6.03 -11.23
CA HIS A 67 17.36 -6.48 -11.33
C HIS A 67 17.11 -7.80 -10.59
N ARG A 68 18.08 -8.73 -10.63
CA ARG A 68 18.02 -9.99 -9.86
C ARG A 68 18.06 -9.75 -8.35
N SER A 69 18.99 -8.93 -7.87
CA SER A 69 19.09 -8.57 -6.45
C SER A 69 17.83 -7.86 -5.94
N LEU A 70 17.27 -6.93 -6.73
CA LEU A 70 16.01 -6.25 -6.39
C LEU A 70 14.82 -7.22 -6.33
N ALA A 71 14.74 -8.20 -7.24
CA ALA A 71 13.71 -9.23 -7.20
C ALA A 71 13.82 -10.11 -5.93
N VAL A 72 15.04 -10.42 -5.49
CA VAL A 72 15.29 -11.15 -4.24
C VAL A 72 14.90 -10.31 -3.01
N GLU A 73 15.25 -9.02 -2.96
CA GLU A 73 14.84 -8.13 -1.85
C GLU A 73 13.30 -8.01 -1.78
N ALA A 74 12.65 -7.79 -2.93
CA ALA A 74 11.19 -7.68 -3.01
C ALA A 74 10.49 -8.97 -2.55
N ALA A 75 10.98 -10.14 -2.98
CA ALA A 75 10.46 -11.43 -2.55
C ALA A 75 10.66 -11.67 -1.04
N GLN A 76 11.83 -11.31 -0.49
CA GLN A 76 12.10 -11.41 0.95
C GLN A 76 11.21 -10.47 1.78
N ALA A 77 10.96 -9.25 1.29
CA ALA A 77 10.11 -8.27 1.96
C ALA A 77 8.60 -8.63 1.92
N GLY A 78 8.17 -9.44 0.95
CA GLY A 78 6.78 -9.87 0.79
C GLY A 78 6.35 -11.07 1.65
N ILE A 79 7.27 -11.75 2.34
CA ILE A 79 6.96 -12.95 3.13
C ILE A 79 6.46 -12.57 4.54
N VAL A 80 5.22 -12.94 4.85
CA VAL A 80 4.59 -12.69 6.16
C VAL A 80 4.61 -13.95 7.03
N LEU A 81 5.23 -13.86 8.21
CA LEU A 81 5.21 -14.92 9.22
C LEU A 81 3.91 -14.85 10.04
N LEU A 82 2.92 -15.68 9.69
CA LEU A 82 1.61 -15.69 10.34
C LEU A 82 1.58 -16.41 11.71
N LYS A 83 2.48 -17.37 11.95
CA LYS A 83 2.52 -18.17 13.19
C LYS A 83 3.91 -18.75 13.44
N ASN A 84 4.35 -18.80 14.70
CA ASN A 84 5.60 -19.44 15.13
C ASN A 84 5.44 -20.08 16.52
N ASP A 85 4.75 -21.21 16.59
CA ASP A 85 4.53 -21.92 17.87
C ASP A 85 5.86 -22.40 18.47
N ALA A 86 5.98 -22.31 19.79
CA ALA A 86 7.13 -22.78 20.58
C ALA A 86 8.53 -22.28 20.13
N GLY A 87 8.59 -21.22 19.30
CA GLY A 87 9.85 -20.71 18.74
C GLY A 87 10.49 -21.65 17.71
N ALA A 88 9.70 -22.47 17.01
CA ALA A 88 10.19 -23.46 16.03
C ALA A 88 10.97 -22.84 14.85
N LEU A 89 10.77 -21.56 14.54
CA LEU A 89 11.56 -20.79 13.58
C LEU A 89 12.42 -19.73 14.29
N PRO A 90 13.68 -19.50 13.85
CA PRO A 90 14.31 -20.04 12.63
C PRO A 90 14.82 -21.49 12.77
N LEU A 91 14.85 -22.22 11.65
CA LEU A 91 15.42 -23.57 11.58
C LEU A 91 16.96 -23.52 11.62
N HIS A 92 17.59 -24.02 12.68
CA HIS A 92 19.04 -24.08 12.79
C HIS A 92 19.62 -25.38 12.22
N LEU A 93 20.61 -25.28 11.31
CA LEU A 93 21.27 -26.44 10.68
C LEU A 93 21.98 -27.39 11.66
N SER A 94 22.21 -26.96 12.90
CA SER A 94 22.78 -27.76 13.98
C SER A 94 21.76 -28.66 14.69
N SER A 95 20.46 -28.34 14.66
CA SER A 95 19.38 -29.14 15.25
C SER A 95 18.55 -29.90 14.21
N VAL A 96 18.61 -29.51 12.93
CA VAL A 96 17.86 -30.14 11.84
C VAL A 96 18.63 -31.34 11.25
N ALA A 97 18.24 -32.55 11.66
CA ALA A 97 18.78 -33.80 11.09
C ALA A 97 18.25 -34.08 9.66
N SER A 98 16.96 -33.83 9.42
CA SER A 98 16.28 -34.03 8.14
C SER A 98 15.12 -33.04 7.97
N VAL A 99 14.68 -32.81 6.73
CA VAL A 99 13.52 -31.99 6.39
C VAL A 99 12.64 -32.74 5.40
N ALA A 100 11.33 -32.74 5.63
CA ALA A 100 10.34 -33.16 4.65
C ALA A 100 9.64 -31.92 4.07
N ALA A 101 9.86 -31.64 2.79
CA ALA A 101 9.07 -30.67 2.03
C ALA A 101 7.85 -31.42 1.45
N ILE A 102 6.65 -31.06 1.90
CA ILE A 102 5.42 -31.76 1.54
C ILE A 102 4.40 -30.79 0.94
N GLY A 103 3.82 -31.15 -0.21
CA GLY A 103 2.70 -30.44 -0.84
C GLY A 103 2.94 -30.11 -2.33
N PRO A 104 1.87 -29.98 -3.13
CA PRO A 104 1.97 -29.87 -4.59
C PRO A 104 2.62 -28.57 -5.06
N ASN A 105 2.58 -27.51 -4.23
CA ASN A 105 3.16 -26.21 -4.56
C ASN A 105 4.67 -26.11 -4.22
N ALA A 106 5.27 -27.11 -3.57
CA ALA A 106 6.66 -27.01 -3.13
C ALA A 106 7.67 -26.99 -4.31
N ASP A 107 7.33 -27.59 -5.45
CA ASP A 107 8.17 -27.62 -6.66
C ASP A 107 7.40 -27.27 -7.95
N ASN A 108 6.40 -26.39 -7.84
CA ASN A 108 5.50 -26.03 -8.95
C ASN A 108 5.74 -24.60 -9.44
N LEU A 109 6.29 -24.47 -10.65
CA LEU A 109 6.59 -23.17 -11.28
C LEU A 109 5.32 -22.36 -11.57
N GLY A 110 4.23 -22.98 -12.03
CA GLY A 110 2.99 -22.26 -12.34
C GLY A 110 2.32 -21.68 -11.08
N ALA A 111 2.35 -22.41 -9.97
CA ALA A 111 1.87 -21.92 -8.68
C ALA A 111 2.75 -20.80 -8.09
N LEU A 112 4.04 -20.79 -8.43
CA LEU A 112 5.01 -19.77 -8.00
C LEU A 112 4.99 -18.50 -8.86
N HIS A 113 4.76 -18.64 -10.17
CA HIS A 113 4.67 -17.51 -11.11
C HIS A 113 3.30 -16.81 -11.06
N GLY A 114 2.23 -17.55 -10.71
CA GLY A 114 0.88 -16.99 -10.60
C GLY A 114 0.31 -16.53 -11.95
N ASN A 115 -0.23 -15.31 -11.99
CA ASN A 115 -0.79 -14.68 -13.19
C ASN A 115 -0.09 -13.35 -13.52
N TYR A 116 -0.28 -12.85 -14.74
CA TYR A 116 0.31 -11.59 -15.25
C TYR A 116 1.85 -11.51 -15.21
N PHE A 117 2.55 -12.65 -15.18
CA PHE A 117 4.01 -12.70 -15.25
C PHE A 117 4.54 -12.67 -16.71
N GLY A 118 5.72 -12.09 -16.90
CA GLY A 118 6.53 -12.25 -18.11
C GLY A 118 7.59 -13.35 -17.93
N PRO A 119 8.25 -13.82 -19.01
CA PRO A 119 9.26 -14.88 -18.92
C PRO A 119 10.36 -14.54 -17.89
N PRO A 120 10.53 -15.33 -16.82
CA PRO A 120 11.46 -15.01 -15.74
C PRO A 120 12.89 -15.33 -16.14
N CYS A 121 13.83 -14.53 -15.62
CA CYS A 121 15.27 -14.71 -15.83
C CYS A 121 15.78 -16.06 -15.30
N GLU A 122 15.38 -16.36 -14.07
CA GLU A 122 15.68 -17.55 -13.27
C GLU A 122 14.47 -17.80 -12.37
N THR A 123 14.32 -18.99 -11.80
CA THR A 123 13.27 -19.27 -10.81
C THR A 123 13.76 -20.30 -9.82
N THR A 124 13.51 -20.05 -8.54
CA THR A 124 13.86 -20.95 -7.43
C THR A 124 12.56 -21.36 -6.74
N THR A 125 12.20 -22.65 -6.81
CA THR A 125 11.03 -23.19 -6.10
C THR A 125 11.27 -23.24 -4.59
N PRO A 126 10.22 -23.30 -3.74
CA PRO A 126 10.38 -23.53 -2.31
C PRO A 126 11.26 -24.76 -1.99
N LEU A 127 11.10 -25.85 -2.73
CA LEU A 127 11.92 -27.06 -2.60
C LEU A 127 13.38 -26.83 -2.99
N GLN A 128 13.65 -26.09 -4.07
CA GLN A 128 15.01 -25.74 -4.47
C GLN A 128 15.68 -24.84 -3.42
N GLY A 129 14.95 -23.86 -2.86
CA GLY A 129 15.43 -23.01 -1.77
C GLY A 129 15.74 -23.81 -0.50
N ILE A 130 14.83 -24.70 -0.07
CA ILE A 130 15.04 -25.60 1.07
C ILE A 130 16.25 -26.50 0.85
N ARG A 131 16.38 -27.13 -0.33
CA ARG A 131 17.55 -27.96 -0.69
C ARG A 131 18.85 -27.16 -0.70
N GLY A 132 18.82 -25.91 -1.15
CA GLY A 132 19.96 -25.00 -1.08
C GLY A 132 20.40 -24.68 0.35
N TYR A 133 19.46 -24.61 1.30
CA TYR A 133 19.76 -24.32 2.71
C TYR A 133 20.21 -25.55 3.51
N VAL A 134 19.47 -26.67 3.45
CA VAL A 134 19.76 -27.86 4.29
C VAL A 134 20.58 -28.94 3.59
N GLY A 135 20.83 -28.81 2.29
CA GLY A 135 21.52 -29.79 1.45
C GLY A 135 20.69 -31.07 1.22
N GLY A 136 21.38 -32.21 1.11
CA GLY A 136 20.78 -33.53 0.93
C GLY A 136 19.88 -34.04 2.07
N ARG A 137 19.65 -33.23 3.12
CA ARG A 137 18.71 -33.50 4.21
C ARG A 137 17.24 -33.35 3.81
N ALA A 138 16.95 -32.75 2.65
CA ALA A 138 15.60 -32.42 2.20
C ALA A 138 14.97 -33.49 1.28
N THR A 139 14.05 -34.28 1.85
CA THR A 139 13.17 -35.18 1.11
C THR A 139 11.93 -34.43 0.61
N PHE A 140 11.45 -34.73 -0.60
CA PHE A 140 10.23 -34.17 -1.17
C PHE A 140 9.12 -35.22 -1.28
N LEU A 141 7.88 -34.84 -0.97
CA LEU A 141 6.67 -35.60 -1.24
C LEU A 141 5.60 -34.65 -1.80
N ALA A 142 5.02 -34.95 -2.96
CA ALA A 142 3.96 -34.11 -3.53
C ALA A 142 2.70 -34.06 -2.62
N GLY A 143 2.40 -35.14 -1.91
CA GLY A 143 1.20 -35.24 -1.07
C GLY A 143 -0.04 -35.48 -1.92
N CYS A 144 -1.04 -34.60 -1.80
CA CYS A 144 -2.26 -34.62 -2.60
C CYS A 144 -2.21 -33.55 -3.70
N ASP A 145 -2.89 -33.79 -4.83
CA ASP A 145 -2.79 -32.95 -6.04
C ASP A 145 -3.39 -31.53 -5.92
N SER A 146 -4.03 -31.20 -4.79
CA SER A 146 -4.67 -29.90 -4.56
C SER A 146 -4.51 -29.43 -3.11
N PRO A 147 -4.25 -28.13 -2.86
CA PRO A 147 -4.27 -27.57 -1.51
C PRO A 147 -5.68 -27.59 -0.90
N ALA A 148 -5.82 -28.15 0.30
CA ALA A 148 -7.07 -28.15 1.03
C ALA A 148 -7.31 -26.78 1.70
N TYR A 149 -8.28 -26.02 1.19
CA TYR A 149 -8.65 -24.71 1.75
C TYR A 149 -9.62 -24.83 2.92
N SER A 150 -9.11 -24.72 4.15
CA SER A 150 -9.95 -24.55 5.35
C SER A 150 -10.64 -23.19 5.35
N LYS A 151 -11.97 -23.17 5.46
CA LYS A 151 -12.72 -21.95 5.76
C LYS A 151 -12.64 -21.66 7.26
N PHE A 152 -12.20 -20.46 7.62
CA PHE A 152 -12.27 -19.94 8.98
C PHE A 152 -13.46 -18.98 9.12
N SER A 153 -14.05 -18.93 10.30
CA SER A 153 -15.17 -18.06 10.65
C SER A 153 -14.91 -17.39 12.00
N TYR A 154 -15.08 -16.08 12.07
CA TYR A 154 -14.77 -15.27 13.25
C TYR A 154 -16.05 -14.67 13.83
N HIS A 155 -16.15 -14.64 15.16
CA HIS A 155 -17.18 -13.87 15.88
C HIS A 155 -16.48 -12.96 16.88
N LEU A 156 -16.81 -11.67 16.88
CA LEU A 156 -16.50 -10.78 17.99
C LEU A 156 -17.51 -11.00 19.12
N LEU A 157 -17.04 -10.90 20.35
CA LEU A 157 -17.85 -10.75 21.55
C LEU A 157 -17.52 -9.39 22.15
N THR A 158 -18.51 -8.50 22.25
CA THR A 158 -18.33 -7.13 22.74
C THR A 158 -18.48 -7.04 24.26
N SER A 159 -17.64 -6.24 24.91
CA SER A 159 -17.80 -5.81 26.31
C SER A 159 -18.16 -4.32 26.38
N SER A 160 -19.20 -3.98 27.12
CA SER A 160 -19.71 -2.60 27.25
C SER A 160 -18.99 -1.76 28.31
N GLY A 161 -18.95 -0.44 28.15
CA GLY A 161 -18.57 0.51 29.19
C GLY A 161 -18.42 1.96 28.69
N ASP A 162 -19.13 2.91 29.31
CA ASP A 162 -19.13 4.33 28.96
C ASP A 162 -18.30 5.17 29.96
N ILE A 163 -17.45 6.09 29.47
CA ILE A 163 -16.73 7.14 30.23
C ILE A 163 -16.68 8.44 29.39
N SER A 164 -16.60 9.64 29.99
CA SER A 164 -16.84 10.93 29.31
C SER A 164 -15.99 12.11 29.86
N MET A 165 -15.94 13.22 29.07
CA MET A 165 -15.37 14.58 29.34
C MET A 165 -13.83 14.73 29.31
N SER A 166 -13.21 15.89 28.97
CA SER A 166 -13.57 17.13 28.20
C SER A 166 -12.32 18.06 28.08
N SER A 167 -12.12 18.86 27.01
CA SER A 167 -10.91 19.74 26.84
C SER A 167 -11.09 21.00 25.94
N ASN A 168 -10.04 21.83 25.83
CA ASN A 168 -9.91 23.21 25.25
C ASN A 168 -8.39 23.53 25.04
N THR A 169 -7.83 24.52 24.31
CA THR A 169 -8.19 25.63 23.36
C THR A 169 -6.85 26.26 22.85
N THR A 170 -6.61 26.94 21.70
CA THR A 170 -7.26 27.15 20.37
C THR A 170 -6.24 27.83 19.42
N PRO A 171 -5.83 27.25 18.26
CA PRO A 171 -5.03 27.97 17.24
C PRO A 171 -5.72 28.24 15.88
N LEU A 172 -6.92 27.71 15.59
CA LEU A 172 -7.60 27.86 14.29
C LEU A 172 -8.37 29.19 14.12
N ALA A 173 -7.75 30.30 14.52
CA ALA A 173 -8.38 31.61 14.49
C ALA A 173 -8.59 32.13 13.05
N GLY A 174 -9.85 32.17 12.60
CA GLY A 174 -10.28 32.85 11.38
C GLY A 174 -10.80 31.96 10.25
N ILE A 175 -10.82 30.63 10.42
CA ILE A 175 -11.44 29.71 9.45
C ILE A 175 -12.92 29.51 9.81
N THR A 176 -13.80 29.43 8.82
CA THR A 176 -15.24 29.27 9.00
C THR A 176 -15.61 27.84 9.43
N ASP A 177 -16.35 27.73 10.53
CA ASP A 177 -16.88 26.48 11.06
C ASP A 177 -18.02 25.95 10.17
N SER A 178 -17.90 24.71 9.67
CA SER A 178 -18.94 23.98 8.92
C SER A 178 -19.54 22.89 9.81
N PRO A 179 -20.88 22.77 9.94
CA PRO A 179 -21.50 21.65 10.65
C PRO A 179 -21.09 20.31 10.03
N THR A 180 -20.87 19.27 10.85
CA THR A 180 -20.42 17.94 10.35
C THR A 180 -21.42 17.25 9.42
N GLY A 181 -22.68 17.69 9.34
CA GLY A 181 -23.71 17.19 8.41
C GLY A 181 -24.31 15.84 8.80
N THR A 182 -23.48 14.96 9.35
CA THR A 182 -23.90 13.86 10.22
C THR A 182 -24.55 14.40 11.49
N GLY A 183 -25.53 13.68 12.05
CA GLY A 183 -26.27 14.07 13.27
C GLY A 183 -25.47 13.94 14.58
N ASP A 184 -24.31 14.59 14.61
CA ASP A 184 -23.34 14.69 15.69
C ASP A 184 -23.07 16.21 15.84
N ASP A 185 -22.96 16.76 17.05
CA ASP A 185 -22.84 18.23 17.27
C ASP A 185 -21.42 18.77 16.92
N GLY A 186 -20.74 18.10 16.00
CA GLY A 186 -19.37 18.34 15.60
C GLY A 186 -19.20 19.57 14.70
N VAL A 187 -18.11 20.29 14.94
CA VAL A 187 -17.61 21.36 14.07
C VAL A 187 -16.52 20.79 13.16
N SER A 188 -16.51 21.20 11.90
CA SER A 188 -15.53 20.76 10.90
C SER A 188 -15.06 21.91 10.00
N TYR A 189 -13.83 21.82 9.51
CA TYR A 189 -13.20 22.76 8.61
C TYR A 189 -13.11 22.18 7.20
N LEU A 190 -13.66 22.89 6.22
CA LEU A 190 -13.58 22.51 4.81
C LEU A 190 -12.13 22.67 4.31
N VAL A 191 -11.49 21.60 3.85
CA VAL A 191 -10.07 21.62 3.43
C VAL A 191 -9.83 22.64 2.29
N LYS A 192 -10.84 22.84 1.43
CA LYS A 192 -10.83 23.88 0.38
C LYS A 192 -10.81 25.32 0.91
N GLU A 193 -11.31 25.57 2.12
CA GLU A 193 -11.30 26.89 2.78
C GLU A 193 -10.00 27.12 3.57
N ILE A 194 -9.39 26.05 4.10
CA ILE A 194 -8.05 26.10 4.71
C ILE A 194 -7.01 26.53 3.65
N GLY A 195 -7.08 25.97 2.44
CA GLY A 195 -6.25 26.33 1.30
C GLY A 195 -4.84 25.72 1.31
N VAL A 196 -4.24 25.60 0.12
CA VAL A 196 -3.01 24.82 -0.11
C VAL A 196 -1.81 25.36 0.67
N GLU A 197 -1.67 26.68 0.79
CA GLU A 197 -0.56 27.31 1.52
C GLU A 197 -0.65 27.01 3.02
N THR A 198 -1.82 27.26 3.64
CA THR A 198 -2.07 26.95 5.06
C THR A 198 -1.92 25.45 5.33
N CYS A 199 -2.48 24.59 4.47
CA CYS A 199 -2.30 23.14 4.58
C CYS A 199 -0.84 22.69 4.54
N SER A 200 0.03 23.41 3.82
CA SER A 200 1.47 23.15 3.78
C SER A 200 2.18 23.63 5.05
N GLN A 201 1.71 24.72 5.67
CA GLN A 201 2.23 25.25 6.94
C GLN A 201 1.80 24.41 8.16
N LEU A 202 0.67 23.69 8.06
CA LEU A 202 0.14 22.80 9.09
C LEU A 202 0.88 21.44 9.19
N ILE A 203 1.90 21.19 8.35
CA ILE A 203 2.66 19.93 8.37
C ILE A 203 3.59 19.88 9.59
N PHE A 204 3.48 18.84 10.41
CA PHE A 204 4.29 18.64 11.62
C PHE A 204 5.01 17.29 11.67
N PRO A 205 6.15 17.18 12.37
CA PRO A 205 6.88 15.92 12.48
C PRO A 205 6.35 15.04 13.63
N ALA A 206 5.98 13.80 13.34
CA ALA A 206 5.82 12.75 14.34
C ALA A 206 7.08 11.86 14.36
N VAL A 207 7.62 11.55 15.55
CA VAL A 207 8.86 10.76 15.68
C VAL A 207 8.61 9.51 16.51
N VAL A 208 8.79 8.35 15.88
CA VAL A 208 8.66 7.02 16.51
C VAL A 208 10.04 6.46 16.78
N GLU A 209 10.32 6.02 18.01
CA GLU A 209 11.50 5.18 18.29
C GLU A 209 11.12 3.70 18.14
N VAL A 210 11.90 2.95 17.38
CA VAL A 210 11.68 1.51 17.13
C VAL A 210 12.93 0.74 17.55
N GLN A 211 12.74 -0.36 18.30
CA GLN A 211 13.83 -1.25 18.73
C GLN A 211 13.63 -2.68 18.22
N ASN A 212 14.69 -3.28 17.68
CA ASN A 212 14.70 -4.71 17.39
C ASN A 212 15.15 -5.52 18.62
N HIS A 213 14.20 -5.96 19.44
CA HIS A 213 14.47 -6.85 20.58
C HIS A 213 14.82 -8.30 20.18
N GLY A 214 14.86 -8.61 18.88
CA GLY A 214 15.22 -9.93 18.36
C GLY A 214 16.73 -10.19 18.31
N THR A 215 17.09 -11.47 18.20
CA THR A 215 18.48 -11.97 18.05
C THR A 215 18.99 -11.95 16.60
N MET A 216 18.23 -11.40 15.66
CA MET A 216 18.56 -11.35 14.23
C MET A 216 18.23 -9.98 13.63
N ASP A 217 19.08 -9.55 12.70
CA ASP A 217 18.89 -8.36 11.89
C ASP A 217 17.64 -8.50 10.99
N ARG A 218 16.78 -7.46 10.93
CA ARG A 218 15.53 -7.52 10.17
C ARG A 218 15.11 -6.18 9.57
N LYS A 219 14.42 -6.22 8.43
CA LYS A 219 13.58 -5.11 7.95
C LYS A 219 12.23 -5.19 8.67
N HIS A 220 11.75 -4.08 9.20
CA HIS A 220 10.45 -3.98 9.87
C HIS A 220 9.73 -2.71 9.41
N SER A 221 8.43 -2.83 9.11
CA SER A 221 7.57 -1.72 8.70
C SER A 221 6.79 -1.20 9.90
N VAL A 222 7.13 0.01 10.34
CA VAL A 222 6.33 0.77 11.29
C VAL A 222 5.14 1.34 10.54
N LEU A 223 3.94 1.07 11.04
CA LEU A 223 2.67 1.53 10.50
C LEU A 223 2.11 2.59 11.45
N MET A 224 1.78 3.77 10.93
CA MET A 224 1.13 4.84 11.69
C MET A 224 -0.31 4.99 11.20
N TYR A 225 -1.24 4.93 12.15
CA TYR A 225 -2.66 5.08 11.91
C TYR A 225 -3.18 6.37 12.53
N LEU A 226 -4.33 6.83 12.04
CA LEU A 226 -5.21 7.75 12.71
C LEU A 226 -6.41 6.99 13.28
N ARG A 227 -6.84 7.39 14.46
CA ARG A 227 -8.11 7.04 15.10
C ARG A 227 -8.84 8.35 15.47
N TRP A 228 -10.12 8.46 15.12
CA TRP A 228 -10.99 9.57 15.58
C TRP A 228 -11.53 9.29 17.00
N PRO A 229 -12.04 10.30 17.73
CA PRO A 229 -12.69 10.08 19.03
C PRO A 229 -13.93 9.20 18.92
N THR A 230 -14.69 9.35 17.82
CA THR A 230 -15.88 8.58 17.48
C THR A 230 -15.79 8.06 16.05
N SER A 231 -16.39 6.89 15.80
CA SER A 231 -16.50 6.25 14.47
C SER A 231 -17.92 6.32 13.88
N SER A 232 -18.72 7.28 14.37
CA SER A 232 -20.04 7.59 13.81
C SER A 232 -19.90 8.32 12.46
N GLY A 233 -20.99 8.37 11.67
CA GLY A 233 -21.03 9.18 10.45
C GLY A 233 -20.23 8.63 9.25
N GLY A 234 -19.84 7.37 9.28
CA GLY A 234 -19.06 6.73 8.21
C GLY A 234 -17.53 6.81 8.38
N ARG A 235 -17.04 7.47 9.43
CA ARG A 235 -15.61 7.50 9.80
C ARG A 235 -15.08 6.06 10.03
N PRO A 236 -13.96 5.64 9.40
CA PRO A 236 -13.37 4.33 9.65
C PRO A 236 -12.76 4.30 11.06
N ALA A 237 -12.85 3.14 11.74
CA ALA A 237 -12.36 3.00 13.12
C ALA A 237 -10.85 3.30 13.27
N THR A 238 -10.06 2.95 12.25
CA THR A 238 -8.70 3.47 12.04
C THR A 238 -8.42 3.67 10.55
N GLN A 239 -7.52 4.60 10.23
CA GLN A 239 -7.05 4.91 8.88
C GLN A 239 -5.52 4.87 8.85
N LEU A 240 -4.88 4.13 7.93
CA LEU A 240 -3.42 4.17 7.79
C LEU A 240 -3.00 5.54 7.21
N THR A 241 -2.26 6.33 7.98
CA THR A 241 -1.80 7.67 7.56
C THR A 241 -0.40 7.64 6.97
N GLY A 242 0.45 6.72 7.39
CA GLY A 242 1.77 6.53 6.82
C GLY A 242 2.43 5.23 7.25
N PHE A 243 3.50 4.84 6.54
CA PHE A 243 4.35 3.73 6.94
C PHE A 243 5.81 3.99 6.55
N GLN A 244 6.75 3.46 7.33
CA GLN A 244 8.17 3.50 7.01
C GLN A 244 8.82 2.16 7.38
N SER A 245 9.53 1.56 6.42
CA SER A 245 10.31 0.35 6.63
C SER A 245 11.76 0.70 7.01
N GLN A 246 12.22 0.22 8.16
CA GLN A 246 13.60 0.38 8.63
C GLN A 246 14.27 -1.00 8.74
N HIS A 247 15.54 -1.08 8.34
CA HIS A 247 16.38 -2.22 8.70
C HIS A 247 17.06 -1.97 10.05
N LEU A 248 16.98 -2.93 10.95
CA LEU A 248 17.51 -2.87 12.31
C LEU A 248 18.30 -4.14 12.62
N ARG A 249 19.53 -3.99 13.09
CA ARG A 249 20.33 -5.09 13.62
C ARG A 249 19.76 -5.64 14.92
N ALA A 250 20.19 -6.82 15.34
CA ALA A 250 19.84 -7.37 16.65
C ALA A 250 20.17 -6.37 17.78
N GLY A 251 19.17 -6.01 18.59
CA GLY A 251 19.27 -5.02 19.67
C GLY A 251 19.20 -3.54 19.26
N GLU A 252 19.29 -3.21 17.96
CA GLU A 252 19.40 -1.83 17.47
C GLU A 252 18.13 -1.00 17.67
N LYS A 253 18.33 0.31 17.93
CA LYS A 253 17.29 1.34 17.98
C LYS A 253 17.44 2.31 16.81
N ALA A 254 16.33 2.72 16.19
CA ALA A 254 16.28 3.84 15.27
C ALA A 254 15.11 4.78 15.59
N LYS A 255 15.19 6.03 15.10
CA LYS A 255 14.09 7.00 15.15
C LYS A 255 13.59 7.30 13.74
N LEU A 256 12.31 7.07 13.52
CA LEU A 256 11.63 7.29 12.24
C LEU A 256 10.83 8.59 12.34
N LYS A 257 11.01 9.47 11.35
CA LYS A 257 10.33 10.77 11.29
C LYS A 257 9.26 10.71 10.20
N PHE A 258 8.00 10.68 10.61
CA PHE A 258 6.86 10.86 9.74
C PHE A 258 6.55 12.36 9.62
N GLU A 259 6.18 12.80 8.42
CA GLU A 259 5.69 14.16 8.21
C GLU A 259 4.17 14.08 8.07
N VAL A 260 3.47 14.66 9.05
CA VAL A 260 2.01 14.56 9.19
C VAL A 260 1.38 15.81 8.59
N SER A 261 0.51 15.64 7.59
CA SER A 261 -0.27 16.69 6.95
C SER A 261 -1.75 16.57 7.33
N PRO A 262 -2.29 17.45 8.19
CA PRO A 262 -3.70 17.39 8.61
C PRO A 262 -4.69 17.36 7.43
N CYS A 263 -4.44 18.17 6.39
CA CYS A 263 -5.31 18.27 5.23
C CYS A 263 -5.35 17.03 4.32
N GLU A 264 -4.46 16.06 4.52
CA GLU A 264 -4.46 14.78 3.79
C GLU A 264 -4.74 13.57 4.71
N GLN A 265 -4.25 13.59 5.95
CA GLN A 265 -4.26 12.42 6.83
C GLN A 265 -5.31 12.49 7.95
N LEU A 266 -5.63 13.69 8.45
CA LEU A 266 -6.68 13.92 9.47
C LEU A 266 -8.05 14.21 8.84
N SER A 267 -8.06 14.58 7.57
CA SER A 267 -9.28 14.79 6.81
C SER A 267 -10.04 13.51 6.49
N TRP A 268 -11.37 13.60 6.42
CA TRP A 268 -12.25 12.60 5.82
C TRP A 268 -13.23 13.25 4.83
N VAL A 269 -14.09 12.45 4.18
CA VAL A 269 -15.03 12.92 3.14
C VAL A 269 -16.46 12.62 3.56
N ARG A 270 -17.30 13.67 3.65
CA ARG A 270 -18.71 13.58 4.05
C ARG A 270 -19.60 13.04 2.92
N GLU A 271 -20.87 12.78 3.23
CA GLU A 271 -21.88 12.31 2.25
C GLU A 271 -22.12 13.27 1.08
N ASP A 272 -21.84 14.57 1.24
CA ASP A 272 -21.91 15.58 0.17
C ASP A 272 -20.68 15.59 -0.75
N GLY A 273 -19.66 14.76 -0.45
CA GLY A 273 -18.40 14.70 -1.19
C GLY A 273 -17.36 15.73 -0.75
N GLU A 274 -17.64 16.57 0.24
CA GLU A 274 -16.69 17.57 0.75
C GLU A 274 -15.64 16.95 1.66
N LYS A 275 -14.38 17.33 1.44
CA LYS A 275 -13.22 16.93 2.26
C LYS A 275 -13.11 17.89 3.46
N VAL A 276 -13.27 17.35 4.67
CA VAL A 276 -13.27 18.12 5.93
C VAL A 276 -12.23 17.59 6.91
N ILE A 277 -11.70 18.45 7.78
CA ILE A 277 -10.99 18.06 9.02
C ILE A 277 -11.92 18.39 10.18
N GLU A 278 -12.02 17.51 11.18
CA GLU A 278 -12.82 17.78 12.36
C GLU A 278 -12.10 18.73 13.32
N ARG A 279 -12.88 19.49 14.08
CA ARG A 279 -12.37 20.29 15.19
C ARG A 279 -12.21 19.39 16.41
N GLY A 280 -11.00 19.30 16.96
CA GLY A 280 -10.74 18.53 18.18
C GLY A 280 -9.69 17.44 18.06
N SER A 281 -9.71 16.52 19.03
CA SER A 281 -8.72 15.46 19.23
C SER A 281 -8.68 14.45 18.08
N HIS A 282 -7.48 14.14 17.61
CA HIS A 282 -7.18 13.10 16.63
C HIS A 282 -6.02 12.25 17.18
N PHE A 283 -6.10 10.92 17.11
CA PHE A 283 -5.11 10.05 17.76
C PHE A 283 -4.22 9.38 16.73
N LEU A 284 -2.93 9.70 16.74
CA LEU A 284 -1.92 9.00 15.94
C LEU A 284 -1.47 7.74 16.68
N VAL A 285 -1.76 6.57 16.12
CA VAL A 285 -1.57 5.26 16.77
C VAL A 285 -0.46 4.46 16.08
N VAL A 286 0.47 3.89 16.85
CA VAL A 286 1.58 3.06 16.36
C VAL A 286 1.75 1.86 17.28
N GLY A 287 1.27 0.69 16.84
CA GLY A 287 1.20 -0.49 17.71
C GLY A 287 0.19 -0.26 18.83
N ASP A 288 0.64 -0.36 20.08
CA ASP A 288 -0.17 -0.12 21.28
C ASP A 288 -0.03 1.32 21.84
N ASP A 289 0.88 2.13 21.29
CA ASP A 289 1.08 3.55 21.69
C ASP A 289 0.16 4.48 20.87
N GLU A 290 -0.41 5.50 21.51
CA GLU A 290 -1.11 6.61 20.81
C GLU A 290 -0.70 8.01 21.28
N TRP A 291 -0.74 8.97 20.36
CA TRP A 291 -0.48 10.39 20.61
C TRP A 291 -1.66 11.25 20.14
N GLU A 292 -2.25 12.02 21.06
CA GLU A 292 -3.31 12.98 20.79
C GLU A 292 -2.79 14.25 20.10
N VAL A 293 -3.44 14.61 18.99
CA VAL A 293 -3.21 15.81 18.18
C VAL A 293 -4.52 16.59 18.08
N SER A 294 -4.60 17.76 18.71
CA SER A 294 -5.83 18.57 18.74
C SER A 294 -5.86 19.57 17.58
N PHE A 295 -6.81 19.41 16.66
CA PHE A 295 -7.01 20.32 15.54
C PHE A 295 -7.93 21.48 15.93
N GLY A 296 -7.33 22.47 16.61
CA GLY A 296 -7.95 23.73 17.04
C GLY A 296 -9.40 23.66 17.57
N ILE A 297 -9.70 22.75 18.50
CA ILE A 297 -8.77 22.41 19.61
C ILE A 297 -8.32 23.72 20.27
#